data_AF-A0AAV1GNA9-F1
#
_entry.id   AF-A0AAV1GNA9-F1
#
_cell.length_a   1.000
_cell.length_b   1.000
_cell.length_c   1.000
_cell.angle_alpha   90.00
_cell.angle_beta   90.00
_cell.angle_gamma   90.00
#
_symmetry.space_group_name_H-M   'P 1'
#
loop_
_entity.id
_entity.type
_entity.pdbx_description
1 polymer ?
#
loop_
_entity_poly.entity_id
_entity_poly.type
_entity_poly.pdbx_seq_one_letter_code
_entity_poly.pdbx_strand_id
1 'polypeptide(L)'
;MGTAHINIMADFQSQAEPGDDISLTQDNFRDLNRYGLPGSRHLKFGAAGGCFSFPSHQLVVLGLGLLNAILLIIAVITGVYCVKASSFQVPVSAASPLLAEFNFLRNQSGIIKDTVDTKVAIAKQQASHMDQKLQLKQHQISTDKLQSEVETLRTERDNLQSTKASFEENCGRCQPGWKFFRTSCYYVSTLDESNSKKNWLESRADCISKGGDLLVINNLQEQVG
;
A
#
# COMPACT_ATOMS: atom_id res chain seq x y z
N MET A 1 37.65 -9.01 -29.34
CA MET A 1 38.06 -9.76 -28.12
C MET A 1 37.25 -9.20 -26.96
N GLY A 2 36.77 -10.07 -26.07
CA GLY A 2 35.47 -9.95 -25.40
C GLY A 2 35.35 -8.92 -24.27
N THR A 3 34.13 -8.41 -24.12
CA THR A 3 33.60 -7.67 -22.97
C THR A 3 33.19 -8.64 -21.86
N ALA A 4 33.69 -8.45 -20.64
CA ALA A 4 33.27 -9.20 -19.45
C ALA A 4 32.25 -8.38 -18.64
N HIS A 5 31.02 -8.89 -18.55
CA HIS A 5 30.01 -8.42 -17.59
C HIS A 5 30.18 -9.22 -16.29
N ILE A 6 30.33 -8.53 -15.16
CA ILE A 6 30.26 -9.13 -13.82
C ILE A 6 28.87 -8.82 -13.26
N ASN A 7 28.04 -9.85 -13.16
CA ASN A 7 26.81 -9.85 -12.38
C ASN A 7 27.18 -10.17 -10.93
N ILE A 8 26.91 -9.26 -10.00
CA ILE A 8 26.91 -9.56 -8.56
C ILE A 8 25.44 -9.59 -8.12
N MET A 9 24.85 -10.79 -8.12
CA MET A 9 23.69 -11.06 -7.28
C MET A 9 24.22 -11.40 -5.89
N ALA A 10 23.97 -10.51 -4.92
CA ALA A 10 24.15 -10.83 -3.52
C ALA A 10 22.83 -11.38 -2.98
N ASP A 11 22.85 -12.66 -2.64
CA ASP A 11 21.85 -13.33 -1.80
C ASP A 11 21.70 -12.57 -0.47
N PHE A 12 20.46 -12.23 -0.11
CA PHE A 12 20.12 -11.83 1.26
C PHE A 12 19.24 -12.91 1.87
N GLN A 13 19.86 -13.76 2.68
CA GLN A 13 19.18 -14.74 3.53
C GLN A 13 18.25 -14.01 4.50
N SER A 14 16.96 -14.26 4.38
CA SER A 14 15.96 -13.82 5.37
C SER A 14 15.71 -14.99 6.32
N GLN A 15 16.19 -14.86 7.56
CA GLN A 15 15.99 -15.83 8.62
C GLN A 15 14.67 -15.54 9.33
N ALA A 16 13.72 -16.47 9.25
CA ALA A 16 12.44 -16.45 9.96
C ALA A 16 12.48 -17.54 11.04
N GLU A 17 12.19 -17.16 12.28
CA GLU A 17 11.94 -18.06 13.42
C GLU A 17 10.42 -18.16 13.66
N PRO A 18 9.94 -19.25 14.30
CA PRO A 18 8.63 -19.81 14.05
C PRO A 18 7.53 -19.16 14.89
N GLY A 19 6.39 -18.89 14.25
CA GLY A 19 5.12 -18.57 14.90
C GLY A 19 4.10 -19.62 14.50
N ASP A 20 3.48 -20.23 15.51
CA ASP A 20 2.55 -21.35 15.38
C ASP A 20 1.38 -21.07 14.42
N ASP A 21 1.22 -21.94 13.44
CA ASP A 21 0.05 -21.99 12.56
C ASP A 21 -1.16 -22.56 13.33
N ILE A 22 -2.20 -21.74 13.47
CA ILE A 22 -3.57 -22.23 13.61
C ILE A 22 -4.36 -21.74 12.41
N SER A 23 -4.53 -22.64 11.44
CA SER A 23 -5.49 -22.52 10.36
C SER A 23 -6.91 -22.55 10.92
N LEU A 24 -7.63 -21.43 10.89
CA LEU A 24 -9.09 -21.45 10.91
C LEU A 24 -9.59 -21.18 9.49
N THR A 25 -10.13 -22.23 8.90
CA THR A 25 -10.88 -22.24 7.66
C THR A 25 -12.02 -21.22 7.69
N GLN A 26 -12.15 -20.53 6.57
CA GLN A 26 -13.27 -19.66 6.22
C GLN A 26 -14.55 -20.49 6.07
N ASP A 27 -15.30 -20.66 7.15
CA ASP A 27 -16.70 -21.07 7.06
C ASP A 27 -17.49 -20.45 8.22
N ASN A 28 -18.19 -19.35 7.92
CA ASN A 28 -19.54 -19.02 8.38
C ASN A 28 -19.79 -17.52 8.27
N PHE A 29 -20.51 -17.08 7.23
CA PHE A 29 -21.44 -15.94 7.38
C PHE A 29 -22.51 -15.88 6.28
N ARG A 30 -23.30 -16.93 6.16
CA ARG A 30 -24.65 -16.87 5.57
C ARG A 30 -25.54 -17.81 6.35
N ASP A 31 -26.15 -17.32 7.43
CA ASP A 31 -27.43 -17.80 7.94
C ASP A 31 -27.83 -17.04 9.21
N LEU A 32 -28.24 -15.78 9.05
CA LEU A 32 -28.98 -15.07 10.11
C LEU A 32 -29.91 -14.00 9.54
N ASN A 33 -30.52 -14.27 8.38
CA ASN A 33 -31.61 -13.44 7.87
C ASN A 33 -32.79 -14.30 7.41
N ARG A 34 -33.50 -14.89 8.37
CA ARG A 34 -34.80 -15.54 8.12
C ARG A 34 -35.70 -15.48 9.35
N TYR A 35 -36.14 -14.28 9.74
CA TYR A 35 -37.42 -14.08 10.44
C TYR A 35 -38.00 -12.70 10.08
N GLY A 36 -38.57 -12.61 8.87
CA GLY A 36 -39.54 -11.56 8.54
C GLY A 36 -40.95 -12.12 8.77
N LEU A 37 -41.73 -11.50 9.66
CA LEU A 37 -43.17 -11.73 9.77
C LEU A 37 -43.93 -10.92 8.72
N PRO A 38 -45.15 -11.36 8.33
CA PRO A 38 -45.57 -11.35 6.94
C PRO A 38 -46.52 -10.21 6.58
N GLY A 39 -46.50 -9.87 5.30
CA GLY A 39 -47.41 -8.92 4.67
C GLY A 39 -48.84 -9.44 4.52
N SER A 40 -49.77 -8.52 4.75
CA SER A 40 -51.19 -8.61 4.42
C SER A 40 -51.44 -9.02 2.98
N ARG A 41 -52.34 -9.99 2.78
CA ARG A 41 -53.13 -10.13 1.55
C ARG A 41 -54.59 -10.45 1.88
N HIS A 42 -55.44 -9.51 1.55
CA HIS A 42 -56.86 -9.72 1.24
C HIS A 42 -56.96 -10.67 0.03
N LEU A 43 -57.87 -11.66 0.05
CA LEU A 43 -58.86 -11.87 -1.03
C LEU A 43 -59.91 -12.93 -0.66
N LYS A 44 -61.05 -12.81 -1.36
CA LYS A 44 -62.40 -13.23 -1.02
C LYS A 44 -62.79 -14.65 -1.48
N PHE A 45 -63.77 -15.19 -0.75
CA PHE A 45 -64.95 -15.99 -1.13
C PHE A 45 -64.97 -16.68 -2.51
N GLY A 46 -65.17 -18.00 -2.45
CA GLY A 46 -65.74 -18.84 -3.51
C GLY A 46 -66.26 -20.15 -2.89
N ALA A 47 -67.58 -20.27 -2.80
CA ALA A 47 -68.29 -21.38 -2.17
C ALA A 47 -68.45 -22.58 -3.11
N ALA A 48 -68.44 -23.80 -2.56
CA ALA A 48 -69.04 -24.96 -3.20
C ALA A 48 -69.53 -25.97 -2.15
N GLY A 49 -70.85 -26.24 -2.18
CA GLY A 49 -71.55 -27.46 -1.75
C GLY A 49 -71.31 -27.95 -0.32
N GLY A 50 -72.29 -28.08 0.56
CA GLY A 50 -73.60 -28.68 0.37
C GLY A 50 -73.89 -29.49 1.65
N CYS A 51 -75.14 -29.41 2.11
CA CYS A 51 -75.63 -29.75 3.44
C CYS A 51 -75.54 -31.24 3.82
N PHE A 52 -75.12 -31.54 5.05
CA PHE A 52 -75.60 -32.68 5.86
C PHE A 52 -75.71 -32.27 7.34
N SER A 53 -76.83 -32.63 7.95
CA SER A 53 -77.26 -32.39 9.34
C SER A 53 -76.33 -32.98 10.42
N PHE A 54 -76.51 -32.42 11.65
CA PHE A 54 -76.17 -32.90 13.01
C PHE A 54 -75.04 -32.15 13.77
N PRO A 55 -75.17 -31.98 15.11
CA PRO A 55 -74.73 -30.79 15.85
C PRO A 55 -73.31 -30.92 16.43
N SER A 56 -72.30 -31.11 15.57
CA SER A 56 -70.91 -31.30 16.04
C SER A 56 -70.19 -29.98 16.33
N HIS A 57 -70.54 -28.89 15.64
CA HIS A 57 -69.84 -27.60 15.80
C HIS A 57 -70.13 -26.92 17.14
N GLN A 58 -71.35 -27.06 17.68
CA GLN A 58 -71.67 -26.57 19.03
C GLN A 58 -70.86 -27.31 20.10
N LEU A 59 -70.69 -28.62 19.98
CA LEU A 59 -69.85 -29.41 20.89
C LEU A 59 -68.37 -29.01 20.81
N VAL A 60 -67.85 -28.73 19.61
CA VAL A 60 -66.46 -28.28 19.42
C VAL A 60 -66.25 -26.86 19.98
N VAL A 61 -67.21 -25.94 19.77
CA VAL A 61 -67.13 -24.58 20.32
C VAL A 61 -67.26 -24.58 21.84
N LEU A 62 -68.16 -25.39 22.40
CA LEU A 62 -68.26 -25.58 23.85
C LEU A 62 -66.99 -26.23 24.41
N GLY A 63 -66.41 -27.20 23.70
CA GLY A 63 -65.16 -27.85 24.06
C GLY A 63 -63.96 -26.89 24.05
N LEU A 64 -63.80 -26.09 23.00
CA LEU A 64 -62.73 -25.07 22.93
C LEU A 64 -62.93 -23.96 23.98
N GLY A 65 -64.18 -23.56 24.23
CA GLY A 65 -64.51 -22.60 25.27
C GLY A 65 -64.13 -23.10 26.66
N LEU A 66 -64.46 -24.36 26.97
CA LEU A 66 -64.03 -25.04 28.20
C LEU A 66 -62.51 -25.16 28.29
N LEU A 67 -61.83 -25.55 27.20
CA LEU A 67 -60.38 -25.71 27.18
C LEU A 67 -59.66 -24.37 27.40
N ASN A 68 -60.13 -23.30 26.76
CA ASN A 68 -59.61 -21.95 26.97
C ASN A 68 -59.89 -21.42 28.39
N ALA A 69 -61.08 -21.70 28.94
CA ALA A 69 -61.41 -21.35 30.33
C ALA A 69 -60.51 -22.10 31.32
N ILE A 70 -60.24 -23.39 31.09
CA ILE A 70 -59.31 -24.19 31.88
C ILE A 70 -57.89 -23.63 31.78
N LEU A 71 -57.43 -23.24 30.59
CA LEU A 71 -56.11 -22.63 30.40
C LEU A 71 -55.98 -21.29 31.13
N LEU A 72 -57.02 -20.44 31.11
CA LEU A 72 -57.03 -19.18 31.86
C LEU A 72 -57.03 -19.43 33.38
N ILE A 73 -57.79 -20.43 33.85
CA ILE A 73 -57.79 -20.82 35.26
C ILE A 73 -56.41 -21.32 35.66
N ILE A 74 -55.77 -22.18 34.85
CA ILE A 74 -54.39 -22.64 35.10
C ILE A 74 -53.43 -21.45 35.11
N ALA A 75 -53.51 -20.52 34.16
CA ALA A 75 -52.63 -19.34 34.12
C ALA A 75 -52.81 -18.42 35.33
N VAL A 76 -54.05 -18.19 35.79
CA VAL A 76 -54.35 -17.40 36.99
C VAL A 76 -53.88 -18.14 38.24
N ILE A 77 -54.12 -19.45 38.32
CA ILE A 77 -53.67 -20.29 39.42
C ILE A 77 -52.14 -20.32 39.49
N THR A 78 -51.44 -20.51 38.37
CA THR A 78 -49.98 -20.42 38.27
C THR A 78 -49.51 -19.01 38.61
N GLY A 79 -50.20 -17.95 38.17
CA GLY A 79 -49.87 -16.57 38.55
C GLY A 79 -50.01 -16.30 40.05
N VAL A 80 -51.11 -16.76 40.66
CA VAL A 80 -51.36 -16.65 42.12
C VAL A 80 -50.39 -17.53 42.89
N TYR A 81 -50.09 -18.74 42.42
CA TYR A 81 -49.05 -19.58 43.01
C TYR A 81 -47.66 -19.02 42.76
N CYS A 82 -47.37 -18.28 41.69
CA CYS A 82 -46.09 -17.59 41.52
C CYS A 82 -45.98 -16.38 42.46
N VAL A 83 -47.06 -15.62 42.64
CA VAL A 83 -47.12 -14.50 43.60
C VAL A 83 -47.09 -15.01 45.05
N LYS A 84 -47.70 -16.16 45.33
CA LYS A 84 -47.69 -16.79 46.66
C LYS A 84 -46.43 -17.62 46.91
N ALA A 85 -45.85 -18.23 45.87
CA ALA A 85 -44.49 -18.80 45.90
C ALA A 85 -43.44 -17.69 45.89
N SER A 86 -43.80 -16.41 45.74
CA SER A 86 -42.89 -15.33 46.12
C SER A 86 -42.70 -15.26 47.66
N SER A 87 -43.44 -16.05 48.46
CA SER A 87 -43.09 -16.36 49.87
C SER A 87 -42.40 -17.72 50.06
N PHE A 88 -42.17 -18.46 48.98
CA PHE A 88 -41.31 -19.65 48.97
C PHE A 88 -40.11 -19.28 48.11
N GLN A 89 -39.05 -18.75 48.73
CA GLN A 89 -37.75 -18.62 48.06
C GLN A 89 -37.53 -19.88 47.22
N VAL A 90 -37.63 -19.77 45.88
CA VAL A 90 -36.78 -20.61 45.04
C VAL A 90 -35.41 -20.28 45.59
N PRO A 91 -34.70 -21.23 46.23
CA PRO A 91 -33.52 -20.87 46.96
C PRO A 91 -32.57 -20.28 45.92
N VAL A 92 -32.31 -18.98 46.01
CA VAL A 92 -31.24 -18.34 45.24
C VAL A 92 -29.96 -19.16 45.41
N SER A 93 -29.83 -19.86 46.55
CA SER A 93 -28.87 -20.93 46.87
C SER A 93 -28.64 -21.99 45.77
N ALA A 94 -29.68 -22.52 45.10
CA ALA A 94 -29.52 -23.56 44.07
C ALA A 94 -29.14 -22.99 42.68
N ALA A 95 -29.44 -21.71 42.43
CA ALA A 95 -29.07 -21.01 41.19
C ALA A 95 -27.74 -20.23 41.29
N SER A 96 -27.23 -20.01 42.51
CA SER A 96 -25.93 -19.37 42.78
C SER A 96 -24.76 -19.94 41.96
N PRO A 97 -24.55 -21.28 41.88
CA PRO A 97 -23.42 -21.83 41.15
C PRO A 97 -23.49 -21.50 39.65
N LEU A 98 -24.69 -21.58 39.07
CA LEU A 98 -24.91 -21.30 37.64
C LEU A 98 -24.79 -19.81 37.30
N LEU A 99 -25.22 -18.93 38.22
CA LEU A 99 -25.07 -17.48 38.09
C LEU A 99 -23.59 -17.05 38.18
N ALA A 100 -22.80 -17.68 39.04
CA ALA A 100 -21.38 -17.41 39.17
C ALA A 100 -20.62 -17.77 37.88
N GLU A 101 -20.92 -18.93 37.29
CA GLU A 101 -20.30 -19.39 36.05
C GLU A 101 -20.67 -18.52 34.85
N PHE A 102 -21.94 -18.08 34.75
CA PHE A 102 -22.35 -17.13 33.72
C PHE A 102 -21.68 -15.75 33.86
N ASN A 103 -21.53 -15.24 35.09
CA ASN A 103 -20.80 -13.99 35.32
C ASN A 103 -19.31 -14.12 35.00
N PHE A 104 -18.70 -15.28 35.27
CA PHE A 104 -17.33 -15.60 34.88
C PHE A 104 -17.16 -15.60 33.36
N LEU A 105 -18.05 -16.29 32.62
CA LEU A 105 -18.02 -16.33 31.16
C LEU A 105 -18.27 -14.96 30.52
N ARG A 106 -19.19 -14.16 31.06
CA ARG A 106 -19.44 -12.79 30.60
C ARG A 106 -18.21 -11.90 30.81
N ASN A 107 -17.55 -12.01 31.95
CA ASN A 107 -16.33 -11.26 32.23
C ASN A 107 -15.20 -11.65 31.25
N GLN A 108 -15.02 -12.96 31.02
CA GLN A 108 -14.02 -13.46 30.08
C GLN A 108 -14.34 -13.04 28.63
N SER A 109 -15.62 -13.06 28.24
CA SER A 109 -16.10 -12.55 26.96
C SER A 109 -15.78 -11.06 26.77
N GLY A 110 -15.90 -10.23 27.82
CA GLY A 110 -15.54 -8.82 27.76
C GLY A 110 -14.05 -8.62 27.46
N ILE A 111 -13.20 -9.33 28.20
CA ILE A 111 -11.73 -9.27 28.02
C ILE A 111 -11.31 -9.73 26.61
N ILE A 112 -11.90 -10.82 26.12
CA ILE A 112 -11.60 -11.34 24.77
C ILE A 112 -12.03 -10.31 23.72
N LYS A 113 -13.21 -9.70 23.88
CA LYS A 113 -13.69 -8.67 22.96
C LYS A 113 -12.75 -7.47 22.92
N ASP A 114 -12.36 -6.94 24.08
CA ASP A 114 -11.43 -5.80 24.16
C ASP A 114 -10.06 -6.16 23.55
N THR A 115 -9.59 -7.38 23.77
CA THR A 115 -8.33 -7.89 23.18
C THR A 115 -8.43 -8.02 21.65
N VAL A 116 -9.58 -8.43 21.12
CA VAL A 116 -9.81 -8.51 19.67
C VAL A 116 -9.92 -7.11 19.08
N ASP A 117 -10.70 -6.22 19.69
CA ASP A 117 -10.88 -4.85 19.22
C ASP A 117 -9.55 -4.08 19.19
N THR A 118 -8.69 -4.26 20.21
CA THR A 118 -7.34 -3.69 20.24
C THR A 118 -6.43 -4.28 19.17
N LYS A 119 -6.46 -5.61 18.95
CA LYS A 119 -5.69 -6.25 17.86
C LYS A 119 -6.12 -5.75 16.49
N VAL A 120 -7.43 -5.59 16.25
CA VAL A 120 -7.97 -5.03 15.00
C VAL A 120 -7.52 -3.58 14.81
N ALA A 121 -7.55 -2.77 15.88
CA ALA A 121 -7.07 -1.39 15.82
C ALA A 121 -5.57 -1.31 15.49
N ILE A 122 -4.75 -2.18 16.09
CA ILE A 122 -3.31 -2.26 15.80
C ILE A 122 -3.07 -2.69 14.36
N ALA A 123 -3.76 -3.73 13.88
CA ALA A 123 -3.63 -4.19 12.49
C ALA A 123 -4.02 -3.10 11.49
N LYS A 124 -5.07 -2.32 11.78
CA LYS A 124 -5.46 -1.15 10.96
C LYS A 124 -4.38 -0.07 10.95
N GLN A 125 -3.78 0.22 12.10
CA GLN A 125 -2.68 1.19 12.19
C GLN A 125 -1.45 0.70 11.42
N GLN A 126 -1.12 -0.59 11.51
CA GLN A 126 -0.02 -1.20 10.77
C GLN A 126 -0.23 -1.13 9.25
N ALA A 127 -1.44 -1.44 8.77
CA ALA A 127 -1.78 -1.31 7.35
C ALA A 127 -1.63 0.15 6.87
N SER A 128 -2.09 1.11 7.66
CA SER A 128 -1.96 2.55 7.36
C SER A 128 -0.48 2.98 7.32
N HIS A 129 0.32 2.53 8.28
CA HIS A 129 1.75 2.83 8.34
C HIS A 129 2.52 2.19 7.17
N MET A 130 2.13 0.98 6.75
CA MET A 130 2.72 0.30 5.60
C MET A 130 2.43 1.05 4.28
N ASP A 131 1.21 1.56 4.12
CA ASP A 131 0.85 2.40 2.97
C ASP A 131 1.68 3.69 2.93
N GLN A 132 1.78 4.40 4.06
CA GLN A 132 2.63 5.59 4.17
C GLN A 132 4.11 5.28 3.85
N LYS A 133 4.62 4.15 4.33
CA LYS A 133 6.00 3.69 4.04
C LYS A 133 6.20 3.39 2.55
N LEU A 134 5.19 2.84 1.88
CA LEU A 134 5.21 2.60 0.43
C LEU A 134 5.27 3.93 -0.34
N GLN A 135 4.44 4.91 0.06
CA GLN A 135 4.45 6.25 -0.53
C GLN A 135 5.80 6.95 -0.34
N LEU A 136 6.41 6.83 0.85
CA LEU A 136 7.75 7.38 1.11
C LEU A 136 8.83 6.75 0.22
N LYS A 137 8.82 5.42 0.06
CA LYS A 137 9.74 4.73 -0.86
C LYS A 137 9.54 5.19 -2.30
N GLN A 138 8.29 5.35 -2.74
CA GLN A 138 7.98 5.83 -4.08
C GLN A 138 8.48 7.27 -4.30
N HIS A 139 8.27 8.15 -3.32
CA HIS A 139 8.79 9.52 -3.35
C HIS A 139 10.32 9.56 -3.37
N GLN A 140 10.98 8.68 -2.61
CA GLN A 140 12.44 8.57 -2.61
C GLN A 140 12.97 8.17 -3.98
N ILE A 141 12.42 7.10 -4.58
CA ILE A 141 12.78 6.66 -5.94
C ILE A 141 12.58 7.79 -6.96
N SER A 142 11.47 8.52 -6.87
CA SER A 142 11.18 9.64 -7.77
C SER A 142 12.17 10.79 -7.58
N THR A 143 12.58 11.06 -6.34
CA THR A 143 13.56 12.10 -6.00
C THR A 143 14.94 11.72 -6.53
N ASP A 144 15.39 10.49 -6.30
CA ASP A 144 16.69 9.99 -6.78
C ASP A 144 16.76 10.02 -8.31
N LYS A 145 15.66 9.65 -8.98
CA LYS A 145 15.55 9.74 -10.45
C LYS A 145 15.67 11.19 -10.93
N LEU A 146 14.91 12.11 -10.35
CA LEU A 146 14.99 13.53 -10.71
C LEU A 146 16.39 14.09 -10.47
N GLN A 147 17.05 13.69 -9.38
CA GLN A 147 18.41 14.11 -9.07
C GLN A 147 19.40 13.63 -10.13
N SER A 148 19.29 12.38 -10.58
CA SER A 148 20.10 11.84 -11.68
C SER A 148 19.86 12.58 -13.01
N GLU A 149 18.60 12.91 -13.33
CA GLU A 149 18.27 13.72 -14.52
C GLU A 149 18.88 15.12 -14.42
N VAL A 150 18.82 15.77 -13.25
CA VAL A 150 19.42 17.09 -13.02
C VAL A 150 20.94 17.05 -13.15
N GLU A 151 21.61 16.02 -12.63
CA GLU A 151 23.05 15.85 -12.77
C GLU A 151 23.44 15.65 -14.24
N THR A 152 22.71 14.82 -14.98
CA THR A 152 22.92 14.61 -16.42
C THR A 152 22.79 15.92 -17.19
N LEU A 153 21.69 16.66 -16.99
CA LEU A 153 21.47 17.94 -17.64
C LEU A 153 22.52 18.99 -17.27
N ARG A 154 23.03 18.97 -16.03
CA ARG A 154 24.14 19.84 -15.63
C ARG A 154 25.41 19.51 -16.40
N THR A 155 25.76 18.23 -16.54
CA THR A 155 26.95 17.83 -17.31
C THR A 155 26.83 18.18 -18.79
N GLU A 156 25.66 17.99 -19.39
CA GLU A 156 25.39 18.40 -20.77
C GLU A 156 25.52 19.91 -20.93
N ARG A 157 24.92 20.69 -20.02
CA ARG A 157 25.04 22.15 -20.03
C ARG A 157 26.50 22.59 -19.91
N ASP A 158 27.29 22.02 -19.01
CA ASP A 158 28.69 22.40 -18.83
C ASP A 158 29.54 22.04 -20.07
N ASN A 159 29.26 20.89 -20.71
CA ASN A 159 29.90 20.51 -21.97
C ASN A 159 29.53 21.47 -23.12
N LEU A 160 28.24 21.79 -23.27
CA LEU A 160 27.77 22.76 -24.26
C LEU A 160 28.35 24.16 -24.01
N GLN A 161 28.47 24.57 -22.75
CA GLN A 161 29.06 25.83 -22.36
C GLN A 161 30.55 25.90 -22.77
N SER A 162 31.31 24.82 -22.54
CA SER A 162 32.71 24.72 -22.96
C SER A 162 32.86 24.74 -24.48
N THR A 163 32.02 23.98 -25.18
CA THR A 163 31.97 23.96 -26.65
C THR A 163 31.66 25.34 -27.20
N LYS A 164 30.69 26.05 -26.61
CA LYS A 164 30.35 27.42 -26.98
C LYS A 164 31.51 28.38 -26.76
N ALA A 165 32.20 28.32 -25.62
CA ALA A 165 33.34 29.19 -25.34
C ALA A 165 34.48 28.98 -26.35
N SER A 166 34.79 27.72 -26.70
CA SER A 166 35.78 27.41 -27.74
C SER A 166 35.34 27.89 -29.13
N PHE A 167 34.04 27.79 -29.44
CA PHE A 167 33.49 28.32 -30.67
C PHE A 167 33.53 29.85 -30.71
N GLU A 168 33.26 30.55 -29.62
CA GLU A 168 33.33 32.02 -29.53
C GLU A 168 34.77 32.54 -29.64
N GLU A 169 35.76 31.86 -29.06
CA GLU A 169 37.18 32.23 -29.19
C GLU A 169 37.66 32.20 -30.64
N ASN A 170 37.20 31.21 -31.42
CA ASN A 170 37.68 30.96 -32.77
C ASN A 170 36.67 31.26 -33.88
N CYS A 171 35.46 31.69 -33.53
CA CYS A 171 34.29 31.80 -34.43
C CYS A 171 34.08 30.56 -35.32
N GLY A 172 34.43 29.36 -34.82
CA GLY A 172 34.39 28.10 -35.58
C GLY A 172 35.41 27.97 -36.72
N ARG A 173 36.41 28.85 -36.80
CA ARG A 173 37.40 28.87 -37.88
C ARG A 173 38.61 27.96 -37.64
N CYS A 174 38.87 27.62 -36.38
CA CYS A 174 39.98 26.76 -35.96
C CYS A 174 39.48 25.56 -35.17
N GLN A 175 40.30 24.50 -35.12
CA GLN A 175 40.04 23.33 -34.29
C GLN A 175 40.11 23.69 -32.78
N PRO A 176 39.46 22.92 -31.89
CA PRO A 176 39.57 23.13 -30.45
C PRO A 176 41.03 23.16 -29.98
N GLY A 177 41.37 24.11 -29.10
CA GLY A 177 42.74 24.30 -28.59
C GLY A 177 43.67 25.11 -29.50
N TRP A 178 43.24 25.48 -30.71
CA TRP A 178 43.93 26.42 -31.57
C TRP A 178 43.38 27.82 -31.36
N LYS A 179 44.23 28.84 -31.46
CA LYS A 179 43.86 30.25 -31.38
C LYS A 179 43.74 30.85 -32.78
N PHE A 180 42.58 31.40 -33.11
CA PHE A 180 42.38 32.12 -34.36
C PHE A 180 42.95 33.54 -34.26
N PHE A 181 43.84 33.89 -35.19
CA PHE A 181 44.29 35.26 -35.35
C PHE A 181 44.32 35.63 -36.83
N ARG A 182 43.49 36.62 -37.19
CA ARG A 182 43.27 37.14 -38.56
C ARG A 182 42.80 36.11 -39.58
N THR A 183 43.71 35.35 -40.18
CA THR A 183 43.43 34.38 -41.24
C THR A 183 44.02 33.01 -40.94
N SER A 184 44.71 32.88 -39.82
CA SER A 184 45.52 31.70 -39.49
C SER A 184 45.17 31.19 -38.08
N CYS A 185 45.37 29.89 -37.88
CA CYS A 185 45.18 29.22 -36.60
C CYS A 185 46.56 28.91 -36.00
N TYR A 186 46.73 29.21 -34.71
CA TYR A 186 48.00 29.04 -34.00
C TYR A 186 47.80 28.09 -32.83
N TYR A 187 48.69 27.10 -32.69
CA TYR A 187 48.70 26.19 -31.54
C TYR A 187 49.95 26.46 -30.71
N VAL A 188 49.77 26.63 -29.41
CA VAL A 188 50.88 26.83 -28.47
C VAL A 188 50.90 25.65 -27.52
N SER A 189 51.89 24.78 -27.67
CA SER A 189 52.09 23.67 -26.73
C SER A 189 52.47 24.24 -25.36
N THR A 190 51.63 24.03 -24.35
CA THR A 190 51.94 24.39 -22.97
C THR A 190 52.84 23.32 -22.35
N LEU A 191 53.63 23.70 -21.33
CA LEU A 191 54.52 22.76 -20.66
C LEU A 191 53.77 21.60 -19.98
N ASP A 192 52.47 21.78 -19.73
CA ASP A 192 51.62 20.87 -18.99
C ASP A 192 51.20 19.64 -19.81
N GLU A 193 51.16 19.74 -21.15
CA GLU A 193 50.71 18.64 -22.02
C GLU A 193 51.79 17.56 -22.26
N SER A 194 53.08 17.92 -22.18
CA SER A 194 54.20 16.99 -22.44
C SER A 194 55.27 16.96 -21.34
N ASN A 195 55.09 17.72 -20.25
CA ASN A 195 56.01 17.83 -19.11
C ASN A 195 57.50 18.08 -19.50
N SER A 196 57.75 18.55 -20.72
CA SER A 196 59.10 18.69 -21.27
C SER A 196 59.12 19.61 -22.48
N LYS A 197 60.15 20.45 -22.57
CA LYS A 197 60.45 21.25 -23.77
C LYS A 197 60.98 20.30 -24.85
N LYS A 198 60.33 20.30 -26.01
CA LYS A 198 60.78 19.53 -27.18
C LYS A 198 61.93 20.27 -27.89
N ASN A 199 62.85 19.52 -28.50
CA ASN A 199 63.83 20.12 -29.41
C ASN A 199 63.17 20.49 -30.75
N TRP A 200 63.87 21.25 -31.60
CA TRP A 200 63.30 21.77 -32.85
C TRP A 200 62.68 20.70 -33.76
N LEU A 201 63.35 19.56 -33.93
CA LEU A 201 62.87 18.48 -34.80
C LEU A 201 61.62 17.81 -34.22
N GLU A 202 61.63 17.54 -32.92
CA GLU A 202 60.48 16.96 -32.20
C GLU A 202 59.28 17.92 -32.18
N SER A 203 59.51 19.21 -31.97
CA SER A 203 58.47 20.24 -32.05
C SER A 203 57.85 20.30 -33.43
N ARG A 204 58.67 20.26 -34.49
CA ARG A 204 58.17 20.27 -35.87
C ARG A 204 57.36 19.02 -36.18
N ALA A 205 57.86 17.85 -35.81
CA ALA A 205 57.14 16.59 -35.97
C ALA A 205 55.79 16.61 -35.23
N ASP A 206 55.75 17.19 -34.03
CA ASP A 206 54.53 17.37 -33.25
C ASP A 206 53.52 18.29 -33.96
N CYS A 207 53.95 19.47 -34.43
CA CYS A 207 53.10 20.38 -35.21
C CYS A 207 52.54 19.70 -36.46
N ILE A 208 53.38 18.97 -37.21
CA ILE A 208 52.97 18.21 -38.40
C ILE A 208 51.95 17.13 -38.05
N SER A 209 52.17 16.39 -36.96
CA SER A 209 51.25 15.35 -36.50
C SER A 209 49.86 15.90 -36.16
N LYS A 210 49.79 17.17 -35.74
CA LYS A 210 48.55 17.91 -35.42
C LYS A 210 47.96 18.63 -36.64
N GLY A 211 48.57 18.50 -37.83
CA GLY A 211 48.06 19.10 -39.08
C GLY A 211 48.56 20.52 -39.38
N GLY A 212 49.60 21.00 -38.69
CA GLY A 212 50.25 22.30 -38.95
C GLY A 212 51.74 22.19 -39.26
N ASP A 213 52.47 23.29 -39.11
CA ASP A 213 53.94 23.34 -39.11
C ASP A 213 54.39 24.38 -38.07
N LEU A 214 55.69 24.47 -37.80
CA LEU A 214 56.23 25.47 -36.87
C LEU A 214 55.90 26.89 -37.33
N LEU A 215 55.57 27.74 -36.35
CA LEU A 215 55.27 29.15 -36.57
C LEU A 215 56.45 29.88 -37.21
N VAL A 216 56.19 30.54 -38.34
CA VAL A 216 57.09 31.51 -38.96
C VAL A 216 56.41 32.88 -38.88
N ILE A 217 57.08 33.84 -38.23
CA ILE A 217 56.59 35.22 -38.11
C ILE A 217 56.97 35.96 -39.38
N ASN A 218 55.98 36.27 -40.22
CA ASN A 218 56.20 36.88 -41.52
C ASN A 218 56.02 38.41 -41.52
N ASN A 219 55.46 38.98 -40.45
CA ASN A 219 55.19 40.41 -40.36
C ASN A 219 55.22 40.93 -38.90
N LEU A 220 55.35 42.24 -38.75
CA LEU A 220 55.35 42.92 -37.45
C LEU A 220 54.07 42.65 -36.66
N GLN A 221 52.91 42.62 -37.32
CA GLN A 221 51.63 42.38 -36.66
C GLN A 221 51.52 40.99 -36.04
N GLU A 222 52.15 39.97 -36.63
CA GLU A 222 52.28 38.63 -36.02
C GLU A 222 53.27 38.61 -34.85
N GLN A 223 54.24 39.51 -34.83
CA GLN A 223 55.22 39.59 -33.75
C GLN A 223 54.67 40.28 -32.48
N VAL A 224 53.76 41.24 -32.65
CA VAL A 224 53.18 42.00 -31.53
C VAL A 224 51.77 41.55 -31.10
N GLY A 225 51.20 40.53 -31.76
CA GLY A 225 49.87 39.97 -31.46
C GLY A 225 49.90 38.84 -30.45
#